data_AF-A0A3M7JAD1-F1
#
_entry.id   AF-A0A3M7JAD1-F1
#
_cell.length_a   1.000
_cell.length_b   1.000
_cell.length_c   1.000
_cell.angle_alpha   90.00
_cell.angle_beta   90.00
_cell.angle_gamma   90.00
#
_symmetry.space_group_name_H-M   'P 1'
#
loop_
_entity.id
_entity.type
_entity.pdbx_description
1 polymer ?
#
loop_
_entity_poly.entity_id
_entity_poly.type
_entity_poly.pdbx_seq_one_letter_code
_entity_poly.pdbx_strand_id
1 'polypeptide(L)'
;MTSLLAPKSPFDPPPLLHTILTQPVKTLIRIVDFALSSLRVAPTSGSPPIRIVCISDTHCLQPDSIPPGDLLIHAGDLTNTGTPAEIQSQIDWLHTLDFQHKVIIAGNHDTYLDPRSRQTLAPSDRNHQIDWKSLHYLQHTSVTLPFHSNHRTLTLYGAPQIPACGGQEFAFQYPRARDAWSGTIPDDTEILVTHTPPKYHLDLPAGLGCEFLLNEVRRTQPLVHVFGHVHAGRSDFLGWVGGGEGGGEVGW
;
A
#
# COMPACT_ATOMS: atom_id res chain seq x y z
N MET A 1 5.28 -27.41 24.73
CA MET A 1 6.58 -26.71 24.66
C MET A 1 6.46 -25.61 23.62
N THR A 2 6.12 -24.39 24.03
CA THR A 2 6.24 -23.21 23.16
C THR A 2 7.72 -22.96 22.93
N SER A 3 8.14 -22.89 21.66
CA SER A 3 9.54 -22.61 21.33
C SER A 3 9.94 -21.24 21.88
N LEU A 4 11.09 -21.15 22.55
CA LEU A 4 11.67 -19.90 23.07
C LEU A 4 11.96 -18.85 21.97
N LEU A 5 11.80 -19.22 20.70
CA LEU A 5 12.00 -18.37 19.53
C LEU A 5 10.68 -17.97 18.83
N ALA A 6 9.54 -18.53 19.21
CA ALA A 6 8.26 -18.20 18.56
C ALA A 6 7.81 -16.75 18.87
N PRO A 7 7.18 -16.03 17.92
CA PRO A 7 6.53 -14.76 18.22
C PRO A 7 5.43 -14.93 19.29
N LYS A 8 5.18 -13.87 20.09
CA LYS A 8 4.22 -13.95 21.21
C LYS A 8 2.77 -13.96 20.73
N SER A 9 2.51 -13.24 19.63
CA SER A 9 1.26 -13.20 18.89
C SER A 9 1.48 -13.69 17.45
N PRO A 10 0.48 -14.34 16.79
CA PRO A 10 0.55 -14.60 15.35
C PRO A 10 0.58 -13.31 14.50
N PHE A 11 0.29 -12.16 15.11
CA PHE A 11 0.36 -10.84 14.49
C PHE A 11 1.69 -10.11 14.75
N ASP A 12 2.59 -10.64 15.58
CA ASP A 12 3.92 -10.06 15.77
C ASP A 12 4.86 -10.47 14.61
N PRO A 13 5.84 -9.63 14.24
CA PRO A 13 6.88 -10.07 13.31
C PRO A 13 7.72 -11.18 13.96
N PRO A 14 7.96 -12.32 13.27
CA PRO A 14 8.76 -13.42 13.81
C PRO A 14 10.22 -13.00 13.98
N PRO A 15 10.92 -13.45 15.05
CA PRO A 15 12.36 -13.26 15.16
C PRO A 15 13.13 -13.84 13.97
N LEU A 16 14.27 -13.23 13.61
CA LEU A 16 15.08 -13.68 12.46
C LEU A 16 15.47 -15.16 12.56
N LEU A 17 15.95 -15.60 13.73
CA LEU A 17 16.30 -17.01 13.97
C LEU A 17 15.10 -17.95 13.81
N HIS A 18 13.92 -17.54 14.26
CA HIS A 18 12.69 -18.31 14.06
C HIS A 18 12.35 -18.44 12.57
N THR A 19 12.49 -17.35 11.82
CA THR A 19 12.22 -17.31 10.37
C THR A 19 13.23 -18.16 9.60
N ILE A 20 14.52 -18.13 9.96
CA ILE A 20 15.56 -19.01 9.39
C ILE A 20 15.20 -20.49 9.63
N LEU A 21 14.82 -20.85 10.86
CA LEU A 21 14.56 -22.25 11.23
C LEU A 21 13.24 -22.80 10.66
N THR A 22 12.19 -21.96 10.59
CA THR A 22 10.85 -22.39 10.14
C THR A 22 10.60 -22.15 8.66
N GLN A 23 11.33 -21.22 8.03
CA GLN A 23 11.19 -20.83 6.62
C GLN A 23 12.57 -20.68 5.94
N PRO A 24 13.44 -21.71 5.96
CA PRO A 24 14.83 -21.60 5.49
C PRO A 24 14.93 -21.21 4.01
N VAL A 25 14.08 -21.78 3.14
CA VAL A 25 14.05 -21.47 1.70
C VAL A 25 13.61 -20.02 1.46
N LYS A 26 12.54 -19.54 2.12
CA LYS A 26 12.07 -18.15 2.01
C LYS A 26 13.13 -17.16 2.51
N THR A 27 13.85 -17.53 3.56
CA THR A 27 14.93 -16.70 4.12
C THR A 27 16.14 -16.64 3.20
N LEU A 28 16.57 -17.78 2.62
CA LEU A 28 17.65 -17.81 1.63
C LEU A 28 17.32 -16.97 0.40
N ILE A 29 16.10 -17.11 -0.14
CA ILE A 29 15.63 -16.31 -1.29
C ILE A 29 15.69 -14.82 -0.96
N ARG A 30 15.21 -14.39 0.22
CA ARG A 30 15.28 -12.98 0.65
C ARG A 30 16.71 -12.47 0.79
N ILE A 31 17.64 -13.27 1.31
CA ILE A 31 19.06 -12.88 1.45
C ILE A 31 19.71 -12.74 0.07
N VAL A 32 19.43 -13.66 -0.86
CA VAL A 32 19.94 -13.60 -2.24
C VAL A 32 19.35 -12.41 -2.98
N ASP A 33 18.03 -12.19 -2.90
CA ASP A 33 17.35 -11.06 -3.53
C ASP A 33 17.81 -9.71 -2.97
N PHE A 34 18.02 -9.61 -1.66
CA PHE A 34 18.64 -8.44 -1.03
C PHE A 34 20.06 -8.22 -1.56
N ALA A 35 20.92 -9.23 -1.57
CA ALA A 35 22.29 -9.11 -2.07
C ALA A 35 22.34 -8.68 -3.56
N LEU A 36 21.50 -9.28 -4.40
CA LEU A 36 21.34 -8.89 -5.81
C LEU A 36 20.80 -7.47 -5.96
N SER A 37 19.92 -7.02 -5.05
CA SER A 37 19.36 -5.67 -5.03
C SER A 37 20.33 -4.62 -4.49
N SER A 38 21.17 -4.94 -3.51
CA SER A 38 22.25 -4.05 -3.02
C SER A 38 23.38 -3.91 -4.04
N LEU A 39 23.59 -4.91 -4.90
CA LEU A 39 24.46 -4.82 -6.08
C LEU A 39 23.82 -4.05 -7.24
N ARG A 40 22.59 -3.52 -7.10
CA ARG A 40 21.98 -2.71 -8.17
C ARG A 40 22.62 -1.34 -8.29
N VAL A 41 22.52 -0.88 -9.52
CA VAL A 41 23.42 0.06 -10.16
C VAL A 41 22.44 1.23 -10.47
N ALA A 42 22.37 2.24 -9.59
CA ALA A 42 21.31 3.27 -9.55
C ALA A 42 21.37 4.25 -10.74
N PRO A 43 20.28 4.43 -11.50
CA PRO A 43 20.33 4.96 -12.86
C PRO A 43 20.89 6.39 -12.99
N THR A 44 21.91 6.57 -13.84
CA THR A 44 22.47 7.85 -14.29
C THR A 44 21.54 8.50 -15.33
N SER A 45 20.32 8.82 -14.91
CA SER A 45 19.32 9.50 -15.73
C SER A 45 19.72 10.96 -15.97
N GLY A 46 19.61 11.42 -17.23
CA GLY A 46 19.71 12.84 -17.58
C GLY A 46 18.46 13.68 -17.22
N SER A 47 17.37 13.02 -16.81
CA SER A 47 16.16 13.66 -16.26
C SER A 47 16.12 13.53 -14.74
N PRO A 48 15.54 14.49 -14.00
CA PRO A 48 15.38 14.37 -12.55
C PRO A 48 14.60 13.09 -12.16
N PRO A 49 14.97 12.42 -11.05
CA PRO A 49 14.23 11.27 -10.54
C PRO A 49 12.89 11.73 -9.96
N ILE A 50 11.85 10.88 -10.07
CA ILE A 50 10.57 11.09 -9.37
C ILE A 50 10.70 10.39 -8.02
N ARG A 51 10.58 11.13 -6.92
CA ARG A 51 10.59 10.61 -5.56
C ARG A 51 9.16 10.32 -5.09
N ILE A 52 8.89 9.05 -4.84
CA ILE A 52 7.62 8.57 -4.30
C ILE A 52 7.78 8.38 -2.79
N VAL A 53 6.84 8.93 -2.02
CA VAL A 53 6.74 8.75 -0.57
C VAL A 53 5.49 7.92 -0.29
N CYS A 54 5.66 6.79 0.38
CA CYS A 54 4.59 5.84 0.66
C CYS A 54 4.29 5.79 2.16
N ILE A 55 3.03 5.99 2.51
CA ILE A 55 2.48 5.83 3.86
C ILE A 55 1.19 5.00 3.82
N SER A 56 0.75 4.50 4.97
CA SER A 56 -0.47 3.73 5.13
C SER A 56 -0.79 3.61 6.62
N ASP A 57 -2.01 3.21 6.96
CA ASP A 57 -2.39 2.80 8.33
C ASP A 57 -2.10 3.89 9.37
N THR A 58 -2.37 5.16 9.03
CA THR A 58 -2.14 6.30 9.92
C THR A 58 -3.14 6.34 11.07
N HIS A 59 -4.35 5.79 10.90
CA HIS A 59 -5.36 5.69 11.96
C HIS A 59 -5.57 7.01 12.73
N CYS A 60 -5.99 8.05 12.01
CA CYS A 60 -6.15 9.44 12.48
C CYS A 60 -4.86 10.14 12.95
N LEU A 61 -3.70 9.49 12.98
CA LEU A 61 -2.43 10.16 13.27
C LEU A 61 -2.00 11.03 12.09
N GLN A 62 -1.41 12.19 12.38
CA GLN A 62 -0.90 13.13 11.40
C GLN A 62 0.59 13.36 11.70
N PRO A 63 1.51 12.58 11.11
CA PRO A 63 2.93 12.72 11.40
C PRO A 63 3.47 14.11 11.06
N ASP A 64 4.10 14.77 12.04
CA ASP A 64 4.68 16.12 11.89
C ASP A 64 5.82 16.19 10.85
N SER A 65 6.41 15.04 10.51
CA SER A 65 7.53 14.94 9.57
C SER A 65 7.25 13.86 8.54
N ILE A 66 6.95 14.30 7.32
CA ILE A 66 6.92 13.49 6.11
C ILE A 66 8.14 13.91 5.26
N PRO A 67 8.96 12.97 4.75
CA PRO A 67 10.11 13.33 3.92
C PRO A 67 9.65 13.99 2.61
N PRO A 68 10.40 14.95 2.06
CA PRO A 68 10.02 15.61 0.80
C PRO A 68 10.05 14.63 -0.37
N GLY A 69 9.15 14.82 -1.35
CA GLY A 69 9.08 14.07 -2.60
C GLY A 69 8.06 14.68 -3.58
N ASP A 70 7.91 14.07 -4.75
CA ASP A 70 7.05 14.58 -5.82
C ASP A 70 5.64 13.98 -5.77
N LEU A 71 5.55 12.71 -5.35
CA LEU A 71 4.30 11.95 -5.23
C LEU A 71 4.16 11.36 -3.83
N LEU A 72 3.07 11.68 -3.14
CA LEU A 72 2.64 11.00 -1.90
C LEU A 72 1.60 9.93 -2.22
N ILE A 73 1.77 8.73 -1.67
CA ILE A 73 0.80 7.62 -1.76
C ILE A 73 0.36 7.21 -0.36
N HIS A 74 -0.96 7.19 -0.10
CA HIS A 74 -1.56 6.61 1.12
C HIS A 74 -2.31 5.32 0.78
N ALA A 75 -1.85 4.17 1.30
CA ALA A 75 -2.39 2.86 0.95
C ALA A 75 -3.55 2.37 1.86
N GLY A 76 -4.44 3.29 2.26
CA GLY A 76 -5.60 3.01 3.09
C GLY A 76 -5.39 3.15 4.59
N ASP A 77 -6.47 2.99 5.35
CA ASP A 77 -6.57 3.17 6.80
C ASP A 77 -6.10 4.55 7.26
N LEU A 78 -6.71 5.58 6.66
CA LEU A 78 -6.52 6.97 7.08
C LEU A 78 -7.05 7.17 8.52
N THR A 79 -8.05 6.40 8.93
CA THR A 79 -8.86 6.67 10.12
C THR A 79 -8.95 5.49 11.11
N ASN A 80 -9.56 5.72 12.29
CA ASN A 80 -9.88 4.65 13.25
C ASN A 80 -11.30 4.11 13.06
N THR A 81 -12.28 5.01 12.89
CA THR A 81 -13.70 4.64 12.76
C THR A 81 -14.25 4.87 11.36
N GLY A 82 -13.60 5.74 10.57
CA GLY A 82 -14.04 6.08 9.22
C GLY A 82 -15.30 6.92 9.19
N THR A 83 -15.49 7.80 10.18
CA THR A 83 -16.51 8.85 10.12
C THR A 83 -16.13 9.90 9.05
N PRO A 84 -17.11 10.63 8.47
CA PRO A 84 -16.82 11.74 7.55
C PRO A 84 -15.88 12.80 8.14
N ALA A 85 -15.99 13.07 9.45
CA ALA A 85 -15.16 14.04 10.14
C ALA A 85 -13.70 13.60 10.28
N GLU A 86 -13.45 12.32 10.61
CA GLU A 86 -12.09 11.77 10.63
C GLU A 86 -11.48 11.79 9.21
N ILE A 87 -12.24 11.36 8.20
CA ILE A 87 -11.79 11.32 6.80
C ILE A 87 -11.44 12.73 6.30
N GLN A 88 -12.31 13.71 6.53
CA GLN A 88 -12.04 15.10 6.12
C GLN A 88 -10.83 15.67 6.84
N SER A 89 -10.65 15.41 8.15
CA SER A 89 -9.47 15.83 8.91
C SER A 89 -8.16 15.29 8.32
N GLN A 90 -8.16 14.03 7.87
CA GLN A 90 -6.99 13.42 7.22
C GLN A 90 -6.72 13.99 5.83
N ILE A 91 -7.77 14.24 5.03
CA ILE A 91 -7.65 14.88 3.72
C ILE A 91 -7.12 16.32 3.86
N ASP A 92 -7.65 17.08 4.83
CA ASP A 92 -7.23 18.45 5.08
C ASP A 92 -5.74 18.50 5.49
N TRP A 93 -5.27 17.58 6.35
CA TRP A 93 -3.84 17.42 6.66
C TRP A 93 -3.00 17.07 5.42
N LEU A 94 -3.35 16.00 4.70
CA LEU A 94 -2.65 15.56 3.48
C LEU A 94 -2.61 16.65 2.40
N HIS A 95 -3.65 17.49 2.32
CA HIS A 95 -3.69 18.62 1.41
C HIS A 95 -2.61 19.66 1.71
N THR A 96 -2.28 19.91 2.99
CA THR A 96 -1.23 20.87 3.39
C THR A 96 0.21 20.47 3.01
N LEU A 97 0.47 19.19 2.77
CA LEU A 97 1.82 18.70 2.49
C LEU A 97 2.32 19.16 1.11
N ASP A 98 3.58 19.56 0.99
CA ASP A 98 4.15 20.03 -0.27
C ASP A 98 4.60 18.85 -1.15
N PHE A 99 3.68 18.40 -2.02
CA PHE A 99 3.88 17.35 -3.02
C PHE A 99 3.19 17.76 -4.31
N GLN A 100 3.79 17.46 -5.46
CA GLN A 100 3.20 17.75 -6.78
C GLN A 100 1.86 17.01 -6.94
N HIS A 101 1.79 15.75 -6.48
CA HIS A 101 0.57 14.94 -6.49
C HIS A 101 0.41 14.13 -5.20
N LYS A 102 -0.84 13.87 -4.82
CA LYS A 102 -1.21 13.02 -3.67
C LYS A 102 -2.25 12.01 -4.12
N VAL A 103 -1.93 10.72 -4.03
CA VAL A 103 -2.81 9.60 -4.40
C VAL A 103 -3.19 8.83 -3.14
N ILE A 104 -4.47 8.57 -2.95
CA ILE A 104 -4.96 7.84 -1.78
C ILE A 104 -5.99 6.78 -2.17
N ILE A 105 -6.00 5.68 -1.43
CA ILE A 105 -7.09 4.69 -1.43
C ILE A 105 -7.66 4.61 -0.01
N ALA A 106 -8.84 3.99 0.13
CA ALA A 106 -9.38 3.61 1.42
C ALA A 106 -8.73 2.31 1.94
N GLY A 107 -8.79 2.09 3.25
CA GLY A 107 -8.59 0.79 3.89
C GLY A 107 -9.88 0.25 4.50
N ASN A 108 -9.76 -0.64 5.48
CA ASN A 108 -10.91 -1.23 6.16
C ASN A 108 -11.44 -0.41 7.34
N HIS A 109 -10.68 0.53 7.89
CA HIS A 109 -11.16 1.46 8.92
C HIS A 109 -11.89 2.67 8.35
N ASP A 110 -11.81 2.93 7.04
CA ASP A 110 -12.43 4.10 6.38
C ASP A 110 -13.92 3.86 6.04
N THR A 111 -14.69 3.38 7.03
CA THR A 111 -16.11 2.97 7.01
C THR A 111 -17.03 3.77 6.09
N TYR A 112 -16.97 5.11 6.12
CA TYR A 112 -17.86 5.93 5.29
C TYR A 112 -17.69 5.69 3.79
N LEU A 113 -16.51 5.27 3.33
CA LEU A 113 -16.21 5.17 1.89
C LEU A 113 -16.86 3.94 1.23
N ASP A 114 -17.13 2.86 1.96
CA ASP A 114 -17.91 1.71 1.45
C ASP A 114 -19.42 1.89 1.78
N PRO A 115 -20.32 1.96 0.78
CA PRO A 115 -21.76 2.07 0.99
C PRO A 115 -22.38 0.94 1.84
N ARG A 116 -21.72 -0.21 1.96
CA ARG A 116 -22.16 -1.34 2.80
C ARG A 116 -21.88 -1.06 4.27
N SER A 117 -20.64 -0.75 4.63
CA SER A 117 -20.25 -0.52 6.03
C SER A 117 -20.68 0.86 6.54
N ARG A 118 -20.84 1.87 5.67
CA ARG A 118 -21.45 3.17 6.00
C ARG A 118 -22.77 3.06 6.78
N GLN A 119 -23.51 1.96 6.62
CA GLN A 119 -24.77 1.72 7.33
C GLN A 119 -24.59 1.49 8.84
N THR A 120 -23.40 1.14 9.32
CA THR A 120 -23.10 0.97 10.75
C THR A 120 -22.87 2.29 11.48
N LEU A 121 -22.49 3.36 10.76
CA LEU A 121 -22.28 4.70 11.32
C LEU A 121 -23.58 5.30 11.90
N ALA A 122 -23.46 6.33 12.74
CA ALA A 122 -24.60 7.09 13.23
C ALA A 122 -25.42 7.68 12.07
N PRO A 123 -26.77 7.79 12.15
CA PRO A 123 -27.58 8.31 11.05
C PRO A 123 -27.19 9.71 10.56
N SER A 124 -26.64 10.55 11.43
CA SER A 124 -26.06 11.86 11.09
C SER A 124 -24.89 11.79 10.13
N ASP A 125 -24.17 10.66 10.11
CA ASP A 125 -22.86 10.51 9.47
C ASP A 125 -22.96 9.72 8.17
N ARG A 126 -24.17 9.28 7.78
CA ARG A 126 -24.42 8.45 6.59
C ARG A 126 -24.58 9.25 5.29
N ASN A 127 -24.71 10.57 5.38
CA ASN A 127 -24.96 11.44 4.23
C ASN A 127 -24.14 12.74 4.31
N HIS A 128 -22.86 12.65 3.94
CA HIS A 128 -21.91 13.77 3.87
C HIS A 128 -21.24 13.82 2.49
N GLN A 129 -20.81 15.02 2.09
CA GLN A 129 -19.90 15.15 0.96
C GLN A 129 -18.47 15.25 1.50
N ILE A 130 -17.60 14.36 1.03
CA ILE A 130 -16.16 14.47 1.27
C ILE A 130 -15.58 15.42 0.23
N ASP A 131 -14.84 16.43 0.69
CA ASP A 131 -14.08 17.34 -0.17
C ASP A 131 -12.64 16.82 -0.25
N TRP A 132 -12.32 16.16 -1.36
CA TRP A 132 -11.01 15.57 -1.62
C TRP A 132 -9.88 16.60 -1.86
N LYS A 133 -10.18 17.91 -1.89
CA LYS A 133 -9.18 18.98 -2.13
C LYS A 133 -8.34 18.73 -3.39
N SER A 134 -7.03 18.55 -3.22
CA SER A 134 -6.05 18.27 -4.28
C SER A 134 -5.62 16.79 -4.33
N LEU A 135 -6.37 15.87 -3.70
CA LEU A 135 -6.01 14.46 -3.61
C LEU A 135 -6.76 13.65 -4.68
N HIS A 136 -6.05 12.70 -5.27
CA HIS A 136 -6.61 11.71 -6.18
C HIS A 136 -7.06 10.49 -5.36
N TYR A 137 -8.35 10.41 -5.02
CA TYR A 137 -8.93 9.21 -4.44
C TYR A 137 -9.17 8.15 -5.53
N LEU A 138 -8.64 6.94 -5.32
CA LEU A 138 -8.80 5.82 -6.23
C LEU A 138 -9.60 4.67 -5.59
N GLN A 139 -10.57 4.15 -6.35
CA GLN A 139 -11.41 3.02 -5.94
C GLN A 139 -11.82 2.23 -7.19
N HIS A 140 -11.01 1.25 -7.57
CA HIS A 140 -11.08 0.56 -8.85
C HIS A 140 -10.95 1.50 -10.06
N THR A 141 -10.08 2.51 -9.93
CA THR A 141 -9.84 3.54 -10.93
C THR A 141 -8.36 3.78 -11.12
N SER A 142 -7.99 4.21 -12.33
CA SER A 142 -6.64 4.67 -12.65
C SER A 142 -6.54 6.19 -12.67
N VAL A 143 -5.33 6.71 -12.48
CA VAL A 143 -4.96 8.09 -12.79
C VAL A 143 -3.56 8.13 -13.40
N THR A 144 -3.40 8.87 -14.49
CA THR A 144 -2.09 9.13 -15.12
C THR A 144 -1.65 10.54 -14.75
N LEU A 145 -0.52 10.65 -14.05
CA LEU A 145 -0.03 11.90 -13.46
C LEU A 145 1.23 12.38 -14.18
N PRO A 146 1.29 13.64 -14.65
CA PRO A 146 2.48 14.20 -15.27
C PRO A 146 3.47 14.73 -14.22
N PHE A 147 4.76 14.54 -14.47
CA PHE A 147 5.87 15.01 -13.63
C PHE A 147 6.86 15.82 -14.46
N HIS A 148 7.61 16.70 -13.80
CA HIS A 148 8.66 17.54 -14.41
C HIS A 148 8.16 18.26 -15.68
N SER A 149 7.17 19.15 -15.54
CA SER A 149 6.61 19.93 -16.67
C SER A 149 6.09 19.07 -17.84
N ASN A 150 5.47 17.92 -17.52
CA ASN A 150 4.94 16.93 -18.47
C ASN A 150 6.01 16.15 -19.27
N HIS A 151 7.28 16.17 -18.88
CA HIS A 151 8.32 15.36 -19.52
C HIS A 151 8.24 13.86 -19.20
N ARG A 152 7.55 13.49 -18.11
CA ARG A 152 7.24 12.10 -17.75
C ARG A 152 5.81 11.99 -17.25
N THR A 153 5.23 10.80 -17.35
CA THR A 153 3.96 10.43 -16.73
C THR A 153 4.14 9.15 -15.92
N LEU A 154 3.30 8.94 -14.92
CA LEU A 154 3.13 7.66 -14.22
C LEU A 154 1.65 7.31 -14.13
N THR A 155 1.27 6.09 -14.49
CA THR A 155 -0.10 5.57 -14.38
C THR A 155 -0.25 4.72 -13.13
N LEU A 156 -1.13 5.17 -12.23
CA LEU A 156 -1.46 4.50 -10.98
C LEU A 156 -2.83 3.86 -11.05
N TYR A 157 -3.01 2.66 -10.50
CA TYR A 157 -4.31 2.05 -10.23
C TYR A 157 -4.49 1.79 -8.74
N GLY A 158 -5.65 2.14 -8.19
CA GLY A 158 -5.94 2.00 -6.76
C GLY A 158 -7.20 1.19 -6.46
N ALA A 159 -7.10 0.23 -5.51
CA ALA A 159 -8.24 -0.58 -5.07
C ALA A 159 -8.19 -0.89 -3.55
N PRO A 160 -9.22 -0.53 -2.76
CA PRO A 160 -9.19 -0.61 -1.29
C PRO A 160 -9.53 -2.01 -0.72
N GLN A 161 -10.03 -2.92 -1.55
CA GLN A 161 -10.69 -4.15 -1.11
C GLN A 161 -9.78 -5.12 -0.35
N ILE A 162 -10.30 -5.70 0.74
CA ILE A 162 -9.54 -6.62 1.60
C ILE A 162 -10.28 -7.94 1.88
N PRO A 163 -9.54 -9.04 2.15
CA PRO A 163 -10.15 -10.26 2.67
C PRO A 163 -10.67 -10.01 4.10
N ALA A 164 -11.90 -10.41 4.39
CA ALA A 164 -12.59 -10.12 5.66
C ALA A 164 -11.74 -10.38 6.92
N CYS A 165 -11.78 -9.42 7.85
CA CYS A 165 -10.92 -9.36 9.05
C CYS A 165 -11.67 -8.99 10.35
N GLY A 166 -12.93 -8.57 10.27
CA GLY A 166 -13.73 -8.06 11.41
C GLY A 166 -15.22 -7.99 11.08
N GLY A 167 -15.95 -7.08 11.73
CA GLY A 167 -17.40 -6.96 11.58
C GLY A 167 -17.85 -6.17 10.34
N GLN A 168 -19.14 -5.82 10.31
CA GLN A 168 -19.79 -5.12 9.20
C GLN A 168 -19.37 -3.64 9.10
N GLU A 169 -18.79 -3.09 10.16
CA GLU A 169 -18.19 -1.77 10.21
C GLU A 169 -16.94 -1.65 9.33
N PHE A 170 -16.22 -2.74 9.10
CA PHE A 170 -15.01 -2.68 8.28
C PHE A 170 -15.32 -2.60 6.78
N ALA A 171 -14.78 -1.56 6.15
CA ALA A 171 -14.99 -1.22 4.75
C ALA A 171 -14.33 -2.20 3.79
N PHE A 172 -14.89 -2.29 2.58
CA PHE A 172 -14.35 -2.99 1.40
C PHE A 172 -14.00 -4.46 1.58
N GLN A 173 -14.59 -5.13 2.59
CA GLN A 173 -14.38 -6.56 2.80
C GLN A 173 -15.00 -7.44 1.71
N TYR A 174 -14.30 -8.53 1.36
CA TYR A 174 -14.82 -9.69 0.64
C TYR A 174 -14.48 -11.01 1.39
N PRO A 175 -15.25 -12.10 1.21
CA PRO A 175 -14.95 -13.39 1.82
C PRO A 175 -13.57 -13.93 1.39
N ARG A 176 -12.74 -14.40 2.32
CA ARG A 176 -11.34 -14.78 2.07
C ARG A 176 -11.10 -15.78 0.93
N ALA A 177 -12.04 -16.68 0.66
CA ALA A 177 -11.96 -17.67 -0.42
C ALA A 177 -12.64 -17.24 -1.73
N ARG A 178 -13.14 -15.99 -1.81
CA ARG A 178 -13.76 -15.43 -3.01
C ARG A 178 -12.74 -14.62 -3.80
N ASP A 179 -12.68 -14.88 -5.10
CA ASP A 179 -11.95 -14.01 -6.02
C ASP A 179 -12.63 -12.63 -6.10
N ALA A 180 -11.83 -11.60 -5.88
CA ALA A 180 -12.21 -10.19 -6.01
C ALA A 180 -11.26 -9.42 -6.96
N TRP A 181 -10.25 -10.10 -7.53
CA TRP A 181 -9.11 -9.45 -8.18
C TRP A 181 -8.92 -9.82 -9.65
N SER A 182 -9.23 -11.04 -10.09
CA SER A 182 -8.91 -11.47 -11.45
C SER A 182 -9.49 -10.54 -12.52
N GLY A 183 -8.62 -9.99 -13.38
CA GLY A 183 -8.99 -9.07 -14.44
C GLY A 183 -9.46 -7.68 -13.98
N THR A 184 -9.15 -7.28 -12.74
CA THR A 184 -9.54 -5.95 -12.21
C THR A 184 -8.46 -4.89 -12.44
N ILE A 185 -7.19 -5.28 -12.49
CA ILE A 185 -6.06 -4.34 -12.59
C ILE A 185 -5.66 -4.18 -14.08
N PRO A 186 -5.65 -2.95 -14.64
CA PRO A 186 -5.24 -2.71 -16.02
C PRO A 186 -3.78 -3.08 -16.32
N ASP A 187 -3.49 -3.47 -17.57
CA ASP A 187 -2.15 -3.88 -18.02
C ASP A 187 -1.14 -2.73 -18.09
N ASP A 188 -1.62 -1.49 -18.17
CA ASP A 188 -0.83 -0.25 -18.17
C ASP A 188 -0.57 0.30 -16.75
N THR A 189 -0.83 -0.49 -15.71
CA THR A 189 -0.58 -0.11 -14.31
C THR A 189 0.93 -0.10 -13.99
N GLU A 190 1.54 1.08 -13.97
CA GLU A 190 2.93 1.26 -13.54
C GLU A 190 3.08 1.21 -12.01
N ILE A 191 2.12 1.76 -11.28
CA ILE A 191 2.08 1.74 -9.81
C ILE A 191 0.73 1.18 -9.35
N LEU A 192 0.76 0.05 -8.67
CA LEU A 192 -0.40 -0.55 -8.03
C LEU A 192 -0.48 -0.10 -6.57
N VAL A 193 -1.66 0.38 -6.14
CA VAL A 193 -1.94 0.74 -4.75
C VAL A 193 -3.12 -0.11 -4.25
N THR A 194 -2.89 -0.96 -3.25
CA THR A 194 -3.97 -1.77 -2.63
C THR A 194 -3.83 -1.76 -1.12
N HIS A 195 -4.92 -1.84 -0.36
CA HIS A 195 -4.78 -1.87 1.09
C HIS A 195 -4.28 -3.25 1.57
N THR A 196 -4.86 -4.34 1.05
CA THR A 196 -4.38 -5.70 1.33
C THR A 196 -3.05 -6.01 0.60
N PRO A 197 -2.10 -6.71 1.24
CA PRO A 197 -0.89 -7.21 0.56
C PRO A 197 -1.19 -8.40 -0.36
N PRO A 198 -0.37 -8.63 -1.41
CA PRO A 198 -0.40 -9.89 -2.16
C PRO A 198 0.21 -11.01 -1.30
N LYS A 199 -0.31 -12.23 -1.46
CA LYS A 199 0.15 -13.39 -0.68
C LYS A 199 1.67 -13.59 -0.77
N TYR A 200 2.25 -14.02 0.34
CA TYR A 200 3.68 -14.24 0.59
C TYR A 200 4.58 -12.99 0.67
N HIS A 201 4.08 -11.80 0.33
CA HIS A 201 4.82 -10.54 0.39
C HIS A 201 4.39 -9.75 1.62
N LEU A 202 5.28 -9.64 2.60
CA LEU A 202 5.08 -8.82 3.81
C LEU A 202 3.78 -9.16 4.58
N ASP A 203 3.23 -10.36 4.41
CA ASP A 203 1.89 -10.76 4.85
C ASP A 203 1.89 -11.67 6.09
N LEU A 204 2.95 -11.57 6.89
CA LEU A 204 3.27 -12.43 8.05
C LEU A 204 3.44 -13.93 7.72
N PRO A 205 4.00 -14.75 8.63
CA PRO A 205 4.08 -16.21 8.44
C PRO A 205 2.73 -16.89 8.28
N ALA A 206 1.64 -16.28 8.78
CA ALA A 206 0.27 -16.77 8.65
C ALA A 206 -0.29 -16.66 7.22
N GLY A 207 0.34 -15.86 6.33
CA GLY A 207 -0.10 -15.72 4.94
C GLY A 207 -1.41 -14.94 4.81
N LEU A 208 -1.48 -13.74 5.38
CA LEU A 208 -2.71 -12.94 5.46
C LEU A 208 -3.12 -12.29 4.13
N GLY A 209 -2.20 -12.21 3.17
CA GLY A 209 -2.37 -11.56 1.87
C GLY A 209 -3.16 -12.39 0.86
N CYS A 210 -3.65 -11.73 -0.19
CA CYS A 210 -4.56 -12.36 -1.15
C CYS A 210 -3.82 -13.08 -2.30
N GLU A 211 -4.22 -14.32 -2.61
CA GLU A 211 -3.63 -15.10 -3.72
C GLU A 211 -4.10 -14.65 -5.10
N PHE A 212 -5.35 -14.22 -5.23
CA PHE A 212 -5.87 -13.65 -6.47
C PHE A 212 -5.16 -12.32 -6.81
N LEU A 213 -4.88 -11.50 -5.80
CA LEU A 213 -4.05 -10.29 -5.97
C LEU A 213 -2.61 -10.65 -6.38
N LEU A 214 -2.00 -11.69 -5.81
CA LEU A 214 -0.67 -12.15 -6.24
C LEU A 214 -0.68 -12.60 -7.71
N ASN A 215 -1.76 -13.22 -8.18
CA ASN A 215 -1.90 -13.61 -9.59
C ASN A 215 -2.02 -12.39 -10.50
N GLU A 216 -2.78 -11.36 -10.12
CA GLU A 216 -2.85 -10.10 -10.87
C GLU A 216 -1.49 -9.37 -10.90
N VAL A 217 -0.78 -9.26 -9.77
CA VAL A 217 0.57 -8.67 -9.71
C VAL A 217 1.55 -9.41 -10.62
N ARG A 218 1.44 -10.73 -10.73
CA ARG A 218 2.22 -11.55 -11.69
C ARG A 218 1.81 -11.33 -13.14
N ARG A 219 0.57 -10.94 -13.39
CA ARG A 219 -0.01 -10.72 -14.73
C ARG A 219 0.34 -9.32 -15.26
N THR A 220 0.18 -8.28 -14.43
CA THR A 220 0.41 -6.87 -14.82
C THR A 220 1.82 -6.37 -14.56
N GLN A 221 2.58 -7.03 -13.67
CA GLN A 221 3.98 -6.70 -13.36
C GLN A 221 4.22 -5.20 -13.08
N PRO A 222 3.49 -4.59 -12.13
CA PRO A 222 3.65 -3.18 -11.81
C PRO A 222 5.05 -2.93 -11.25
N LEU A 223 5.57 -1.73 -11.51
CA LEU A 223 6.92 -1.31 -11.09
C LEU A 223 6.98 -1.15 -9.56
N VAL A 224 5.89 -0.66 -8.97
CA VAL A 224 5.67 -0.62 -7.51
C VAL A 224 4.34 -1.29 -7.21
N HIS A 225 4.31 -2.04 -6.12
CA HIS A 225 3.08 -2.35 -5.41
C HIS A 225 3.16 -1.77 -4.00
N VAL A 226 2.35 -0.75 -3.73
CA VAL A 226 2.26 -0.08 -2.42
C VAL A 226 1.03 -0.61 -1.68
N PHE A 227 1.22 -1.05 -0.43
CA PHE A 227 0.15 -1.62 0.39
C PHE A 227 0.41 -1.48 1.90
N GLY A 228 -0.64 -1.74 2.70
CA GLY A 228 -0.67 -1.60 4.15
C GLY A 228 -1.32 -2.81 4.84
N HIS A 229 -2.26 -2.56 5.74
CA HIS A 229 -3.16 -3.50 6.44
C HIS A 229 -2.48 -4.45 7.43
N VAL A 230 -1.30 -4.97 7.10
CA VAL A 230 -0.53 -5.89 7.93
C VAL A 230 0.63 -5.11 8.55
N HIS A 231 0.38 -4.42 9.66
CA HIS A 231 1.32 -3.47 10.27
C HIS A 231 2.69 -4.11 10.58
N ALA A 232 2.69 -5.34 11.10
CA ALA A 232 3.90 -6.12 11.38
C ALA A 232 4.60 -6.67 10.11
N GLY A 233 4.03 -6.40 8.94
CA GLY A 233 4.61 -6.60 7.62
C GLY A 233 5.45 -5.43 7.11
N ARG A 234 5.45 -4.27 7.79
CA ARG A 234 6.16 -3.05 7.37
C ARG A 234 7.57 -3.35 6.84
N SER A 235 7.86 -2.83 5.65
CA SER A 235 9.20 -2.80 5.10
C SER A 235 9.86 -1.47 5.45
N ASP A 236 11.06 -1.51 6.05
CA ASP A 236 11.91 -0.33 6.26
C ASP A 236 12.88 -0.11 5.07
N PHE A 237 12.60 -0.68 3.91
CA PHE A 237 13.48 -0.65 2.73
C PHE A 237 13.20 0.56 1.83
N LEU A 238 14.19 1.44 1.65
CA LEU A 238 14.20 2.42 0.56
C LEU A 238 14.47 1.69 -0.77
N GLY A 239 13.42 1.44 -1.55
CA GLY A 239 13.51 0.85 -2.88
C GLY A 239 13.50 1.89 -3.99
N TRP A 240 14.48 1.83 -4.90
CA TRP A 240 14.41 2.51 -6.20
C TRP A 240 13.58 1.69 -7.18
N VAL A 241 12.69 2.35 -7.91
CA VAL A 241 11.77 1.71 -8.84
C VAL A 241 12.12 2.14 -10.27
N GLY A 242 12.36 1.14 -11.13
CA GLY A 242 12.63 1.34 -12.55
C GLY A 242 11.62 0.58 -13.41
N GLY A 243 10.94 1.33 -14.28
CA GLY A 243 10.30 0.83 -15.49
C GLY A 243 10.69 1.74 -16.64
N GLY A 244 10.95 1.16 -17.81
CA GLY A 244 11.70 1.82 -18.88
C GLY A 244 13.17 1.37 -18.88
N GLU A 245 13.58 0.80 -20.01
CA GLU A 245 14.82 0.07 -20.26
C GLU A 245 16.12 0.88 -19.99
N GLY A 246 17.15 0.25 -19.38
CA GLY A 246 18.56 0.72 -19.36
C GLY A 246 19.14 1.11 -17.98
N GLY A 247 20.24 0.47 -17.54
CA GLY A 247 20.74 0.52 -16.15
C GLY A 247 21.85 1.55 -15.75
N GLY A 248 22.20 1.56 -14.45
CA GLY A 248 23.51 1.90 -13.82
C GLY A 248 23.77 3.34 -13.30
N GLU A 249 24.46 3.70 -12.18
CA GLU A 249 25.28 3.00 -11.14
C GLU A 249 25.24 3.62 -9.69
N VAL A 250 25.09 2.78 -8.62
CA VAL A 250 25.13 2.96 -7.12
C VAL A 250 24.43 4.17 -6.43
N GLY A 251 24.05 4.18 -5.13
CA GLY A 251 24.20 3.27 -3.98
C GLY A 251 24.28 4.06 -2.65
N TRP A 252 24.06 3.37 -1.51
CA TRP A 252 23.91 3.88 -0.11
C TRP A 252 22.55 4.49 0.26
#